data_AF-A0A7S3RY92-F1
#
_entry.id   AF-A0A7S3RY92-F1
#
_cell.length_a   1.000
_cell.length_b   1.000
_cell.length_c   1.000
_cell.angle_alpha   90.00
_cell.angle_beta   90.00
_cell.angle_gamma   90.00
#
_symmetry.space_group_name_H-M   'P 1'
#
loop_
_entity.id
_entity.type
_entity.pdbx_description
1 polymer ?
#
loop_
_entity_poly.entity_id
_entity_poly.type
_entity_poly.pdbx_seq_one_letter_code
_entity_poly.pdbx_strand_id
1 'polypeptide(L)'
;KQQDAVTKMFLWILKSLGDDGTRCKRLCVLTCDTMSQETEIHEECGIGIITGCQLFGMCNTARQELPMIPIQYIDTEWALRTENTKYLVAEMFRLASFGHNNVRILNKGRYVQRKIHSKPYELKPDMILPETGVIAISGGNGALGLVMGGWLLRKAKEQGGK
;
A
#
# COMPACT_ATOMS: atom_id res chain seq x y z
N LYS A 1 -13.34 3.80 12.03
CA LYS A 1 -13.64 2.76 13.06
C LYS A 1 -13.26 1.35 12.58
N GLN A 2 -13.64 0.93 11.37
CA GLN A 2 -13.32 -0.42 10.86
C GLN A 2 -11.82 -0.63 10.56
N GLN A 3 -11.14 0.31 9.90
CA GLN A 3 -9.68 0.22 9.66
C GLN A 3 -8.86 0.13 10.96
N ASP A 4 -9.23 0.89 11.99
CA ASP A 4 -8.63 0.83 13.33
C ASP A 4 -8.78 -0.56 13.96
N ALA A 5 -9.94 -1.20 13.81
CA ALA A 5 -10.16 -2.56 14.28
C ALA A 5 -9.27 -3.58 13.56
N VAL A 6 -9.14 -3.49 12.22
CA VAL A 6 -8.25 -4.38 11.44
C VAL A 6 -6.79 -4.19 11.86
N THR A 7 -6.34 -2.95 11.99
CA THR A 7 -4.97 -2.62 12.45
C THR A 7 -4.70 -3.17 13.85
N LYS A 8 -5.62 -2.96 14.80
CA LYS A 8 -5.49 -3.48 16.17
C LYS A 8 -5.50 -5.00 16.23
N MET A 9 -6.38 -5.65 15.47
CA MET A 9 -6.42 -7.11 15.36
C MET A 9 -5.10 -7.65 14.82
N PHE A 10 -4.60 -7.08 13.72
CA PHE A 10 -3.34 -7.51 13.14
C PHE A 10 -2.17 -7.29 14.11
N LEU A 11 -2.11 -6.14 14.78
CA LEU A 11 -1.11 -5.89 15.83
C LEU A 11 -1.21 -6.90 16.97
N TRP A 12 -2.41 -7.28 17.41
CA TRP A 12 -2.59 -8.27 18.47
C TRP A 12 -2.13 -9.67 18.06
N ILE A 13 -2.39 -10.06 16.81
CA ILE A 13 -1.84 -11.29 16.21
C ILE A 13 -0.31 -11.23 16.27
N LEU A 14 0.30 -10.14 15.75
CA LEU A 14 1.76 -10.00 15.74
C LEU A 14 2.37 -10.02 17.14
N LYS A 15 1.74 -9.38 18.13
CA LYS A 15 2.18 -9.44 19.54
C LYS A 15 2.12 -10.86 20.09
N SER A 16 1.00 -11.55 19.88
CA SER A 16 0.82 -12.94 20.33
C SER A 16 1.85 -13.89 19.72
N LEU A 17 2.30 -13.60 18.50
CA LEU A 17 3.35 -14.32 17.80
C LEU A 17 4.76 -13.92 18.26
N GLY A 18 4.96 -12.66 18.64
CA GLY A 18 6.22 -12.19 19.24
C GLY A 18 6.45 -12.74 20.64
N ASP A 19 5.40 -12.90 21.44
CA ASP A 19 5.47 -13.50 22.78
C ASP A 19 5.84 -15.00 22.71
N ASP A 20 5.37 -15.70 21.67
CA ASP A 20 5.63 -17.12 21.45
C ASP A 20 5.60 -17.47 19.95
N GLY A 21 6.79 -17.49 19.35
CA GLY A 21 6.97 -17.78 17.93
C GLY A 21 6.66 -19.22 17.53
N THR A 22 6.44 -20.14 18.47
CA THR A 22 6.09 -21.53 18.15
C THR A 22 4.64 -21.70 17.69
N ARG A 23 3.78 -20.71 18.00
CA ARG A 23 2.34 -20.71 17.68
C ARG A 23 2.08 -20.63 16.17
N CYS A 24 3.01 -20.07 15.40
CA CYS A 24 2.86 -19.92 13.98
C CYS A 24 4.20 -20.06 13.27
N LYS A 25 4.29 -21.06 12.38
CA LYS A 25 5.49 -21.25 11.57
C LYS A 25 5.62 -20.22 10.45
N ARG A 26 4.49 -19.72 9.93
CA ARG A 26 4.39 -18.85 8.74
C ARG A 26 3.07 -18.09 8.76
N LEU A 27 3.12 -16.78 8.57
CA LEU A 27 1.94 -15.93 8.49
C LEU A 27 1.70 -15.50 7.04
N CYS A 28 0.50 -15.74 6.51
CA CYS A 28 0.08 -15.22 5.21
C CYS A 28 -1.00 -14.16 5.41
N VAL A 29 -0.79 -12.99 4.82
CA VAL A 29 -1.73 -11.86 4.83
C VAL A 29 -2.27 -11.68 3.44
N LEU A 30 -3.59 -11.78 3.31
CA LEU A 30 -4.32 -11.70 2.06
C LEU A 30 -5.11 -10.41 2.01
N THR A 31 -4.96 -9.66 0.92
CA THR A 31 -5.76 -8.48 0.61
C THR A 31 -6.38 -8.61 -0.78
N CYS A 32 -7.43 -7.82 -1.02
CA CYS A 32 -8.15 -7.79 -2.29
C CYS A 32 -8.06 -6.38 -2.86
N ASP A 33 -7.28 -6.27 -3.92
CA ASP A 33 -7.15 -5.17 -4.86
C ASP A 33 -6.84 -3.80 -4.25
N THR A 34 -6.12 -3.82 -3.13
CA THR A 34 -5.75 -2.62 -2.36
C THR A 34 -4.80 -1.69 -3.12
N MET A 35 -4.24 -2.17 -4.24
CA MET A 35 -3.30 -1.48 -5.11
C MET A 35 -3.88 -1.25 -6.53
N SER A 36 -5.21 -1.32 -6.69
CA SER A 36 -5.86 -1.09 -7.98
C SER A 36 -5.66 0.33 -8.48
N GLN A 37 -5.50 0.46 -9.79
CA GLN A 37 -5.42 1.73 -10.51
C GLN A 37 -6.54 1.87 -11.54
N GLU A 38 -7.41 0.87 -11.66
CA GLU A 38 -8.48 0.82 -12.66
C GLU A 38 -9.66 1.67 -12.21
N THR A 39 -9.98 2.72 -12.97
CA THR A 39 -11.01 3.71 -12.60
C THR A 39 -12.36 3.04 -12.35
N GLU A 40 -12.73 2.06 -13.16
CA GLU A 40 -13.99 1.33 -13.08
C GLU A 40 -14.15 0.64 -11.72
N ILE A 41 -13.06 0.06 -11.20
CA ILE A 41 -13.05 -0.60 -9.90
C ILE A 41 -13.20 0.41 -8.76
N HIS A 42 -12.55 1.58 -8.89
CA HIS A 42 -12.70 2.67 -7.91
C HIS A 42 -14.10 3.28 -7.93
N GLU A 43 -14.77 3.33 -9.09
CA GLU A 43 -16.15 3.76 -9.21
C GLU A 43 -17.13 2.77 -8.57
N GLU A 44 -16.91 1.46 -8.73
CA GLU A 44 -17.74 0.41 -8.14
C GLU A 44 -17.55 0.28 -6.62
N CYS A 45 -16.30 0.20 -6.17
CA CYS A 45 -15.95 -0.14 -4.79
C CYS A 45 -15.70 1.09 -3.90
N GLY A 46 -15.48 2.25 -4.51
CA GLY A 46 -15.09 3.47 -3.83
C GLY A 46 -13.78 3.32 -3.03
N ILE A 47 -13.63 4.18 -2.03
CA ILE A 47 -12.49 4.16 -1.09
C ILE A 47 -12.40 2.87 -0.26
N GLY A 48 -13.44 2.03 -0.28
CA GLY A 48 -13.49 0.76 0.46
C GLY A 48 -12.37 -0.20 0.05
N ILE A 49 -12.00 -0.19 -1.24
CA ILE A 49 -11.01 -1.12 -1.79
C ILE A 49 -9.59 -0.92 -1.25
N ILE A 50 -9.25 0.33 -0.90
CA ILE A 50 -7.92 0.65 -0.34
C ILE A 50 -7.86 0.46 1.18
N THR A 51 -8.97 0.08 1.85
CA THR A 51 -9.04 0.03 3.31
C THR A 51 -8.20 -1.08 3.96
N GLY A 52 -7.60 -1.97 3.17
CA GLY A 52 -6.65 -2.99 3.63
C GLY A 52 -5.18 -2.61 3.40
N CYS A 53 -4.88 -1.50 2.71
CA CYS A 53 -3.53 -1.16 2.27
C CYS A 53 -2.54 -0.94 3.42
N GLN A 54 -3.02 -0.58 4.61
CA GLN A 54 -2.19 -0.46 5.82
C GLN A 54 -1.47 -1.76 6.19
N LEU A 55 -2.07 -2.92 5.88
CA LEU A 55 -1.47 -4.22 6.15
C LEU A 55 -0.18 -4.43 5.35
N PHE A 56 -0.06 -3.83 4.16
CA PHE A 56 1.17 -3.84 3.38
C PHE A 56 2.33 -3.21 4.17
N GLY A 57 2.11 -2.01 4.72
CA GLY A 57 3.09 -1.30 5.53
C GLY A 57 3.43 -2.08 6.80
N MET A 58 2.40 -2.55 7.52
CA MET A 58 2.58 -3.32 8.76
C MET A 58 3.35 -4.62 8.53
N CYS A 59 3.10 -5.35 7.44
CA CYS A 59 3.86 -6.55 7.09
C CYS A 59 5.34 -6.26 6.84
N ASN A 60 5.66 -5.14 6.19
CA ASN A 60 7.06 -4.76 5.92
C ASN A 60 7.83 -4.48 7.22
N THR A 61 7.18 -3.83 8.20
CA THR A 61 7.75 -3.60 9.53
C THR A 61 7.84 -4.91 10.32
N ALA A 62 6.76 -5.69 10.36
CA ALA A 62 6.68 -6.93 11.12
C ALA A 62 7.74 -7.96 10.68
N ARG A 63 8.10 -8.02 9.39
CA ARG A 63 9.21 -8.87 8.92
C ARG A 63 10.55 -8.53 9.54
N GLN A 64 10.78 -7.26 9.85
CA GLN A 64 12.03 -6.80 10.46
C GLN A 64 12.02 -7.01 11.97
N GLU A 65 10.86 -6.80 12.60
CA GLU A 65 10.69 -6.89 14.06
C GLU A 65 10.48 -8.33 14.56
N LEU A 66 9.92 -9.22 13.73
CA LEU A 66 9.64 -10.62 14.05
C LEU A 66 10.39 -11.57 13.08
N PRO A 67 11.75 -11.58 13.10
CA PRO A 67 12.55 -12.31 12.11
C PRO A 67 12.37 -13.84 12.17
N MET A 68 11.83 -14.37 13.28
CA MET A 68 11.59 -15.79 13.46
C MET A 68 10.35 -16.31 12.72
N ILE A 69 9.47 -15.42 12.23
CA ILE A 69 8.25 -15.81 11.52
C ILE A 69 8.28 -15.20 10.11
N PRO A 70 8.37 -16.03 9.06
CA PRO A 70 8.17 -15.58 7.70
C PRO A 70 6.74 -15.03 7.51
N ILE A 71 6.63 -13.79 7.01
CA ILE A 71 5.34 -13.11 6.77
C ILE A 71 5.16 -12.85 5.28
N GLN A 72 4.26 -13.57 4.61
CA GLN A 72 3.93 -13.39 3.20
C GLN A 72 2.76 -12.42 3.06
N TYR A 73 2.91 -11.38 2.22
CA TYR A 73 1.80 -10.51 1.83
C TYR A 73 1.41 -10.81 0.39
N ILE A 74 0.12 -11.04 0.15
CA ILE A 74 -0.42 -11.29 -1.18
C ILE A 74 -1.65 -10.41 -1.38
N ASP A 75 -1.62 -9.58 -2.41
CA ASP A 75 -2.78 -8.84 -2.89
C ASP A 75 -3.38 -9.56 -4.10
N THR A 76 -4.70 -9.60 -4.22
CA THR A 76 -5.42 -10.29 -5.30
C THR A 76 -6.24 -9.31 -6.11
N GLU A 77 -6.51 -9.58 -7.39
CA GLU A 77 -7.47 -8.77 -8.17
C GLU A 77 -8.88 -8.84 -7.56
N TRP A 78 -9.66 -7.76 -7.70
CA TRP A 78 -11.01 -7.65 -7.14
C TRP A 78 -11.89 -8.85 -7.54
N ALA A 79 -11.91 -9.15 -8.84
CA ALA A 79 -12.62 -10.27 -9.41
C ALA A 79 -11.64 -11.35 -9.93
N LEU A 80 -10.87 -11.94 -9.02
CA LEU A 80 -9.96 -13.03 -9.38
C LEU A 80 -10.75 -14.24 -9.92
N ARG A 81 -10.53 -14.59 -11.18
CA ARG A 81 -11.21 -15.71 -11.84
C ARG A 81 -10.82 -17.04 -11.21
N THR A 82 -11.75 -17.97 -11.19
CA THR A 82 -11.59 -19.28 -10.53
C THR A 82 -10.35 -20.03 -11.02
N GLU A 83 -10.05 -19.98 -12.32
CA GLU A 83 -8.86 -20.61 -12.91
C GLU A 83 -7.53 -20.07 -12.36
N ASN A 84 -7.53 -18.86 -11.80
CA ASN A 84 -6.35 -18.18 -11.26
C ASN A 84 -6.17 -18.37 -9.75
N THR A 85 -7.17 -18.91 -9.06
CA THR A 85 -7.07 -19.28 -7.62
C THR A 85 -5.95 -20.27 -7.35
N LYS A 86 -5.62 -21.13 -8.32
CA LYS A 86 -4.47 -22.05 -8.25
C LYS A 86 -3.14 -21.30 -8.05
N TYR A 87 -2.98 -20.10 -8.61
CA TYR A 87 -1.77 -19.29 -8.43
C TYR A 87 -1.71 -18.66 -7.05
N LEU A 88 -2.85 -18.26 -6.50
CA LEU A 88 -2.95 -17.80 -5.12
C LEU A 88 -2.54 -18.90 -4.14
N VAL A 89 -3.15 -20.08 -4.29
CA VAL A 89 -2.83 -21.26 -3.47
C VAL A 89 -1.35 -21.62 -3.60
N ALA A 90 -0.83 -21.68 -4.83
CA ALA A 90 0.58 -21.95 -5.06
C ALA A 90 1.50 -20.96 -4.32
N GLU A 91 1.14 -19.68 -4.25
CA GLU A 91 1.93 -18.67 -3.53
C GLU A 91 1.84 -18.83 -2.01
N MET A 92 0.65 -19.12 -1.47
CA MET A 92 0.45 -19.36 -0.04
C MET A 92 1.28 -20.53 0.49
N PHE A 93 1.59 -21.52 -0.35
CA PHE A 93 2.34 -22.70 0.05
C PHE A 93 3.79 -22.73 -0.49
N ARG A 94 4.22 -21.70 -1.23
CA ARG A 94 5.56 -21.65 -1.86
C ARG A 94 6.68 -21.48 -0.83
N LEU A 95 7.24 -22.60 -0.35
CA LEU A 95 8.29 -22.60 0.69
C LEU A 95 9.51 -21.75 0.36
N ALA A 96 10.05 -21.88 -0.87
CA ALA A 96 11.34 -21.28 -1.24
C ALA A 96 11.37 -19.74 -1.23
N SER A 97 10.21 -19.08 -1.37
CA SER A 97 10.14 -17.60 -1.40
C SER A 97 9.17 -17.00 -0.40
N PHE A 98 8.63 -17.82 0.51
CA PHE A 98 7.63 -17.39 1.48
C PHE A 98 8.23 -16.33 2.41
N GLY A 99 7.59 -15.17 2.48
CA GLY A 99 8.03 -14.07 3.36
C GLY A 99 9.13 -13.18 2.79
N HIS A 100 9.71 -13.53 1.64
CA HIS A 100 10.75 -12.71 0.98
C HIS A 100 10.18 -11.65 0.05
N ASN A 101 8.96 -11.86 -0.46
CA ASN A 101 8.37 -11.00 -1.47
C ASN A 101 6.99 -10.50 -1.07
N ASN A 102 6.63 -9.33 -1.57
CA ASN A 102 5.22 -8.93 -1.70
C ASN A 102 4.75 -9.32 -3.11
N VAL A 103 3.61 -10.00 -3.18
CA VAL A 103 3.11 -10.55 -4.44
C VAL A 103 1.72 -10.01 -4.72
N ARG A 104 1.42 -9.75 -6.00
CA ARG A 104 0.08 -9.48 -6.48
C ARG A 104 -0.32 -10.56 -7.48
N ILE A 105 -1.48 -11.17 -7.28
CA ILE A 105 -2.06 -12.19 -8.15
C ILE A 105 -3.21 -11.56 -8.92
N LEU A 106 -3.00 -11.41 -10.22
CA LEU A 106 -3.98 -10.87 -11.16
C LEU A 106 -4.45 -11.97 -12.11
N ASN A 107 -5.57 -11.74 -12.77
CA ASN A 107 -6.06 -12.53 -13.88
C ASN A 107 -5.08 -12.57 -15.06
N LYS A 108 -4.21 -11.56 -15.15
CA LYS A 108 -3.14 -11.46 -16.15
C LYS A 108 -1.85 -12.17 -15.72
N GLY A 109 -1.71 -12.55 -14.44
CA GLY A 109 -0.55 -13.30 -13.95
C GLY A 109 -0.07 -12.93 -12.55
N ARG A 110 1.11 -13.44 -12.20
CA ARG A 110 1.77 -13.24 -10.90
C ARG A 110 2.82 -12.15 -10.99
N TYR A 111 2.67 -11.12 -10.15
CA TYR A 111 3.56 -9.98 -10.10
C TYR A 111 4.26 -9.92 -8.75
N VAL A 112 5.56 -9.63 -8.77
CA VAL A 112 6.37 -9.51 -7.56
C VAL A 112 6.86 -8.08 -7.43
N GLN A 113 6.70 -7.50 -6.24
CA GLN A 113 7.14 -6.13 -6.02
C GLN A 113 8.65 -5.99 -6.22
N ARG A 114 9.05 -4.94 -6.95
CA ARG A 114 10.44 -4.51 -7.09
C ARG A 114 10.52 -3.01 -6.85
N LYS A 115 11.62 -2.59 -6.22
CA LYS A 115 11.98 -1.17 -6.13
C LYS A 115 12.88 -0.88 -7.32
N ILE A 116 12.44 0.03 -8.18
CA ILE A 116 13.18 0.48 -9.34
C ILE A 116 13.40 1.98 -9.24
N HIS A 117 14.48 2.48 -9.83
CA HIS A 117 14.69 3.91 -9.95
C HIS A 117 13.58 4.48 -10.84
N SER A 118 12.89 5.51 -10.34
CA SER A 118 11.96 6.25 -11.18
C SER A 118 12.75 6.94 -12.28
N LYS A 119 12.33 6.77 -13.53
CA LYS A 119 12.77 7.65 -14.62
C LYS A 119 11.93 8.92 -14.56
N PRO A 120 12.49 10.10 -14.89
CA PRO A 120 11.69 11.30 -15.07
C PRO A 120 10.50 11.00 -15.97
N TYR A 121 9.31 11.34 -15.50
CA TYR A 121 8.10 11.13 -16.28
C TYR A 121 8.11 12.13 -17.44
N GLU A 122 8.26 11.62 -18.67
CA GLU A 122 8.46 12.44 -19.88
C GLU A 122 7.25 13.33 -20.20
N LEU A 123 6.07 12.95 -19.73
CA LEU A 123 4.80 13.67 -19.95
C LEU A 123 4.29 14.37 -18.69
N LYS A 124 5.19 14.84 -17.83
CA LYS A 124 4.81 15.50 -16.57
C LYS A 124 4.01 16.78 -16.88
N PRO A 125 2.72 16.85 -16.53
CA PRO A 125 1.97 18.09 -16.69
C PRO A 125 2.56 19.15 -15.75
N ASP A 126 2.54 20.40 -16.21
CA ASP A 126 2.85 21.51 -15.33
C ASP A 126 1.80 21.60 -14.23
N MET A 127 2.27 21.77 -12.99
CA MET A 127 1.37 21.99 -11.85
C MET A 127 0.78 23.39 -11.98
N ILE A 128 -0.51 23.47 -12.31
CA ILE A 128 -1.27 24.73 -12.33
C ILE A 128 -1.97 24.91 -10.99
N LEU A 129 -1.74 26.05 -10.33
CA LEU A 129 -2.45 26.38 -9.10
C LEU A 129 -3.85 26.93 -9.45
N PRO A 130 -4.85 26.70 -8.58
CA PRO A 130 -6.16 27.30 -8.77
C PRO A 130 -6.05 28.84 -8.67
N GLU A 131 -6.80 29.55 -9.52
CA GLU A 131 -6.80 31.03 -9.55
C GLU A 131 -7.32 31.65 -8.25
N THR A 132 -8.24 30.94 -7.56
CA THR A 132 -8.86 31.39 -6.31
C THR A 132 -9.06 30.21 -5.35
N GLY A 133 -9.19 30.51 -4.06
CA GLY A 133 -9.51 29.53 -3.03
C GLY A 133 -8.45 29.41 -1.94
N VAL A 134 -8.58 28.36 -1.12
CA VAL A 134 -7.70 28.08 0.02
C VAL A 134 -7.07 26.71 -0.19
N ILE A 135 -5.74 26.64 -0.16
CA ILE A 135 -4.99 25.37 -0.15
C ILE A 135 -4.69 25.01 1.30
N ALA A 136 -5.32 23.95 1.79
CA ALA A 136 -5.06 23.44 3.13
C ALA A 136 -3.91 22.43 3.14
N ILE A 137 -2.98 22.57 4.09
CA ILE A 137 -1.87 21.61 4.31
C ILE A 137 -2.04 21.02 5.72
N SER A 138 -2.49 19.77 5.81
CA SER A 138 -2.53 19.04 7.09
C SER A 138 -1.12 18.83 7.63
N GLY A 139 -0.88 19.15 8.91
CA GLY A 139 0.48 19.16 9.47
C GLY A 139 1.35 20.30 8.93
N GLY A 140 0.74 21.39 8.44
CA GLY A 140 1.43 22.52 7.79
C GLY A 140 2.50 23.23 8.62
N ASN A 141 2.41 23.15 9.95
CA ASN A 141 3.44 23.67 10.86
C ASN A 141 4.66 22.75 11.00
N GLY A 142 4.64 21.55 10.40
CA GLY A 142 5.78 20.64 10.33
C GLY A 142 6.78 21.04 9.25
N ALA A 143 8.02 20.55 9.36
CA ALA A 143 9.11 20.92 8.45
C ALA A 143 8.76 20.74 6.96
N LEU A 144 8.14 19.61 6.58
CA LEU A 144 7.69 19.37 5.21
C LEU A 144 6.55 20.30 4.79
N GLY A 145 5.64 20.62 5.72
CA GLY A 145 4.54 21.56 5.48
C GLY A 145 5.03 22.96 5.14
N LEU A 146 6.04 23.46 5.87
CA LEU A 146 6.67 24.75 5.61
C LEU A 146 7.38 24.80 4.26
N VAL A 147 8.11 23.75 3.88
CA VAL A 147 8.77 23.65 2.57
C VAL A 147 7.74 23.63 1.45
N MET A 148 6.66 22.84 1.59
CA MET A 148 5.58 22.77 0.62
C MET A 148 4.85 24.11 0.49
N GLY A 149 4.55 24.76 1.61
CA GLY A 149 3.94 26.10 1.61
C GLY A 149 4.82 27.13 0.89
N GLY A 150 6.12 27.15 1.19
CA GLY A 150 7.06 28.02 0.48
C GLY A 150 7.17 27.71 -1.01
N TRP A 151 7.10 26.43 -1.40
CA TRP A 151 7.09 26.03 -2.82
C TRP A 151 5.81 26.47 -3.54
N LEU A 152 4.64 26.31 -2.90
CA LEU A 152 3.36 26.77 -3.45
C LEU A 152 3.34 28.28 -3.66
N LEU A 153 3.86 29.07 -2.70
CA LEU A 153 3.95 30.53 -2.84
C LEU A 153 4.87 30.93 -3.99
N ARG A 154 6.01 30.25 -4.17
CA ARG A 154 6.90 30.50 -5.34
C ARG A 154 6.20 30.15 -6.65
N LYS A 155 5.49 29.02 -6.70
CA LYS A 155 4.71 28.62 -7.88
C LYS A 155 3.59 29.59 -8.20
N ALA A 156 2.90 30.13 -7.19
CA ALA A 156 1.89 31.17 -7.37
C ALA A 156 2.50 32.42 -7.99
N LYS A 157 3.64 32.88 -7.47
CA LYS A 157 4.37 34.03 -8.01
C LYS A 157 4.83 33.80 -9.46
N GLU A 158 5.34 32.62 -9.79
CA GLU A 158 5.70 32.23 -11.16
C GLU A 158 4.51 32.26 -12.12
N GLN A 159 3.30 31.98 -11.62
CA GLN A 159 2.04 31.98 -12.39
C GLN A 159 1.29 33.32 -12.34
N GLY A 160 1.93 34.41 -11.87
CA GLY A 160 1.33 35.75 -11.84
C GLY A 160 0.43 36.03 -10.64
N GLY A 161 0.39 35.13 -9.65
CA GLY A 161 -0.22 35.37 -8.34
C GLY A 161 0.52 36.47 -7.57
N LYS A 162 -0.22 37.24 -6.77
CA LYS A 162 0.31 38.34 -5.95
C LYS A 162 1.18 37.85 -4.80
#